data_AF-A0A7R6P6U1-F1
#
_entry.id   AF-A0A7R6P6U1-F1
#
_cell.length_a   1.000
_cell.length_b   1.000
_cell.length_c   1.000
_cell.angle_alpha   90.00
_cell.angle_beta   90.00
_cell.angle_gamma   90.00
#
_symmetry.space_group_name_H-M   'P 1'
#
loop_
_entity.id
_entity.type
_entity.pdbx_description
1 polymer ?
#
loop_
_entity_poly.entity_id
_entity_poly.type
_entity_poly.pdbx_seq_one_letter_code
_entity_poly.pdbx_strand_id
1 'polypeptide(L)'
;MAIKTYASLTALLFLLIMINFSPSGFEPFWHDINQATITALSDYSNVNYSRFNIWAIALDMFNSSPLFGTGLGSFMHNEMVGGFHTISAIDYQQVHNDLLELLVELGLFGVVFFLVVFFLIQAVIRRAKNQHKNALFYILSLIGILASFVNMQFSSPYQNAYPLLLFGLLPGLISQSSPVVLSIQISSTIFQFKGSIVVVTALESSIYIQWIGVYSHINKFVDTKKIRYLNTANSIVYHQDLQTMLKNLAYSYDKRGAPILNILVENKILTYWEDNFLSLIRKVCNLYRVGRYKLVLKH
;
A
#
# COMPACT_ATOMS: atom_id res chain seq x y z
N MET A 1 10.70 -35.17 -18.23
CA MET A 1 10.99 -34.98 -16.79
C MET A 1 12.17 -34.02 -16.59
N ALA A 2 13.29 -34.22 -17.29
CA ALA A 2 14.49 -33.37 -17.19
C ALA A 2 14.28 -31.85 -17.42
N ILE A 3 13.46 -31.46 -18.40
CA ILE A 3 13.21 -30.03 -18.72
C ILE A 3 12.60 -29.26 -17.53
N LYS A 4 11.69 -29.87 -16.77
CA LYS A 4 11.08 -29.26 -15.58
C LYS A 4 12.10 -29.11 -14.45
N THR A 5 13.00 -30.08 -14.31
CA THR A 5 14.09 -30.05 -13.33
C THR A 5 15.10 -28.95 -13.65
N TYR A 6 15.50 -28.80 -14.91
CA TYR A 6 16.41 -27.71 -15.33
C TYR A 6 15.76 -26.34 -15.11
N ALA A 7 14.50 -26.16 -15.50
CA ALA A 7 13.78 -24.90 -15.25
C ALA A 7 13.73 -24.55 -13.76
N SER A 8 13.50 -25.54 -12.89
CA SER A 8 13.47 -25.35 -11.44
C SER A 8 14.84 -25.00 -10.86
N LEU A 9 15.90 -25.65 -11.36
CA LEU A 9 17.29 -25.35 -10.95
C LEU A 9 17.74 -23.98 -11.44
N THR A 10 17.38 -23.60 -12.67
CA THR A 10 17.66 -22.27 -13.20
C THR A 10 16.92 -21.19 -12.41
N ALA A 11 15.66 -21.41 -12.04
CA ALA A 11 14.90 -20.50 -11.21
C ALA A 11 15.50 -20.37 -9.80
N LEU A 12 15.93 -21.48 -9.20
CA LEU A 12 16.62 -21.47 -7.90
C LEU A 12 17.95 -20.71 -7.97
N LEU A 13 18.76 -20.97 -9.00
CA LEU A 13 20.02 -20.26 -9.21
C LEU A 13 19.78 -18.76 -9.41
N PHE A 14 18.78 -18.40 -10.20
CA PHE A 14 18.41 -17.01 -10.42
C PHE A 14 17.97 -16.32 -9.12
N LEU A 15 17.13 -16.99 -8.31
CA LEU A 15 16.73 -16.50 -6.99
C LEU A 15 17.92 -16.29 -6.07
N LEU A 16 18.84 -17.26 -6.00
CA LEU A 16 20.06 -17.17 -5.19
C LEU A 16 21.00 -16.05 -5.66
N ILE A 17 20.98 -15.67 -6.94
CA ILE A 17 21.73 -14.52 -7.45
C ILE A 17 20.99 -13.23 -7.06
N MET A 18 19.68 -13.15 -7.35
CA MET A 18 18.86 -11.95 -7.16
C MET A 18 18.71 -11.52 -5.71
N ILE A 19 18.74 -12.46 -4.75
CA ILE A 19 18.67 -12.11 -3.32
C ILE A 19 19.86 -11.25 -2.85
N ASN A 20 20.96 -11.23 -3.61
CA ASN A 20 22.13 -10.38 -3.32
C ASN A 20 22.11 -9.04 -4.07
N PHE A 21 20.98 -8.62 -4.63
CA PHE A 21 20.84 -7.32 -5.28
C PHE A 21 19.90 -6.42 -4.48
N SER A 22 20.36 -5.18 -4.24
CA SER A 22 19.63 -4.10 -3.56
C SER A 22 19.59 -2.85 -4.46
N PRO A 23 18.87 -1.77 -4.07
CA PRO A 23 18.86 -0.52 -4.82
C PRO A 23 20.24 0.12 -5.02
N SER A 24 21.23 -0.22 -4.19
CA SER A 24 22.62 0.25 -4.30
C SER A 24 23.52 -0.66 -5.14
N GLY A 25 23.02 -1.80 -5.63
CA GLY A 25 23.77 -2.73 -6.47
C GLY A 25 23.86 -4.14 -5.86
N PHE A 26 25.01 -4.80 -6.02
CA PHE A 26 25.24 -6.13 -5.44
C PHE A 26 25.67 -6.00 -3.98
N GLU A 27 24.83 -6.48 -3.06
CA GLU A 27 25.10 -6.54 -1.63
C GLU A 27 24.73 -7.94 -1.13
N PRO A 28 25.64 -8.67 -0.45
CA PRO A 28 25.33 -9.99 0.06
C PRO A 28 24.12 -9.93 1.00
N PHE A 29 23.12 -10.79 0.78
CA PHE A 29 21.84 -10.69 1.49
C PHE A 29 21.95 -10.73 3.02
N TRP A 30 23.03 -11.33 3.54
CA TRP A 30 23.33 -11.39 4.97
C TRP A 30 23.63 -10.01 5.59
N HIS A 31 24.08 -9.05 4.79
CA HIS A 31 24.34 -7.68 5.23
C HIS A 31 23.02 -7.01 5.66
N ASP A 32 21.98 -7.15 4.84
CA ASP A 32 20.63 -6.65 5.13
C ASP A 32 20.01 -7.37 6.33
N ILE A 33 20.25 -8.68 6.49
CA ILE A 33 19.79 -9.43 7.67
C ILE A 33 20.46 -8.91 8.94
N ASN A 34 21.78 -8.66 8.92
CA ASN A 34 22.50 -8.17 10.09
C ASN A 34 22.06 -6.74 10.46
N GLN A 35 21.90 -5.85 9.46
CA GLN A 35 21.36 -4.52 9.72
C GLN A 35 19.93 -4.58 10.24
N ALA A 36 19.04 -5.35 9.59
CA ALA A 36 17.65 -5.51 10.03
C ALA A 36 17.56 -6.11 11.44
N THR A 37 18.44 -7.05 11.79
CA THR A 37 18.51 -7.65 13.13
C THR A 37 19.00 -6.64 14.17
N ILE A 38 20.05 -5.87 13.84
CA ILE A 38 20.59 -4.82 14.73
C ILE A 38 19.56 -3.70 14.92
N THR A 39 18.89 -3.25 13.85
CA THR A 39 17.79 -2.27 13.90
C THR A 39 16.61 -2.79 14.71
N ALA A 40 16.18 -4.05 14.49
CA ALA A 40 15.10 -4.65 15.27
C ALA A 40 15.46 -4.79 16.76
N LEU A 41 16.72 -5.08 17.08
CA LEU A 41 17.23 -5.16 18.46
C LEU A 41 17.38 -3.76 19.11
N SER A 42 17.72 -2.73 18.33
CA SER A 42 17.77 -1.35 18.82
C SER A 42 16.38 -0.70 18.95
N ASP A 43 15.42 -1.12 18.12
CA ASP A 43 14.02 -0.70 18.24
C ASP A 43 13.34 -1.38 19.44
N TYR A 44 13.79 -2.56 19.85
CA TYR A 44 13.32 -3.24 21.05
C TYR A 44 13.60 -2.45 22.34
N SER A 45 14.67 -1.63 22.39
CA SER A 45 14.99 -0.78 23.54
C SER A 45 14.30 0.59 23.51
N ASN A 46 13.74 1.01 22.37
CA ASN A 46 12.88 2.18 22.22
C ASN A 46 11.40 1.76 22.19
N VAL A 47 10.93 1.20 23.31
CA VAL A 47 9.54 0.79 23.49
C VAL A 47 8.62 2.02 23.39
N ASN A 48 8.13 2.35 22.19
CA ASN A 48 6.97 3.25 22.05
C ASN A 48 6.12 3.16 20.76
N TYR A 49 6.41 2.33 19.76
CA TYR A 49 5.53 2.27 18.55
C TYR A 49 5.41 0.84 18.02
N SER A 50 4.60 0.05 18.72
CA SER A 50 4.31 -1.35 18.38
C SER A 50 3.27 -1.44 17.26
N ARG A 51 3.48 -2.36 16.30
CA ARG A 51 2.44 -2.74 15.31
C ARG A 51 1.11 -3.10 15.97
N PHE A 52 1.12 -3.53 17.24
CA PHE A 52 -0.10 -3.78 18.00
C PHE A 52 -0.94 -2.51 18.25
N ASN A 53 -0.32 -1.33 18.37
CA ASN A 53 -1.06 -0.08 18.53
C ASN A 53 -1.85 0.26 17.25
N ILE A 54 -1.21 0.11 16.08
CA ILE A 54 -1.91 0.36 14.82
C ILE A 54 -2.97 -0.70 14.52
N TRP A 55 -2.75 -1.94 14.96
CA TRP A 55 -3.77 -2.99 14.87
C TRP A 55 -4.97 -2.71 15.78
N ALA A 56 -4.75 -2.21 16.99
CA ALA A 56 -5.84 -1.78 17.87
C ALA A 56 -6.66 -0.65 17.23
N ILE A 57 -5.99 0.34 16.64
CA ILE A 57 -6.66 1.43 15.92
C ILE A 57 -7.44 0.91 14.70
N ALA A 58 -6.87 -0.02 13.94
CA ALA A 58 -7.55 -0.63 12.81
C ALA A 58 -8.82 -1.39 13.26
N LEU A 59 -8.79 -2.04 14.43
CA LEU A 59 -9.98 -2.67 15.01
C LEU A 59 -11.03 -1.65 15.43
N ASP A 60 -10.63 -0.52 16.02
CA ASP A 60 -11.56 0.57 16.37
C ASP A 60 -12.20 1.19 15.11
N MET A 61 -11.42 1.38 14.05
CA MET A 61 -11.92 1.81 12.74
C MET A 61 -12.91 0.81 12.15
N PHE A 62 -12.58 -0.49 12.16
CA PHE A 62 -13.51 -1.54 11.71
C PHE A 62 -14.82 -1.52 12.51
N ASN A 63 -14.75 -1.35 13.83
CA ASN A 63 -15.93 -1.29 14.69
C ASN A 63 -16.84 -0.09 14.38
N SER A 64 -16.30 0.98 13.78
CA SER A 64 -17.10 2.13 13.35
C SER A 64 -17.89 1.90 12.06
N SER A 65 -17.42 1.02 11.16
CA SER A 65 -18.11 0.65 9.92
C SER A 65 -17.90 -0.83 9.56
N PRO A 66 -18.47 -1.78 10.32
CA PRO A 66 -18.11 -3.18 10.22
C PRO A 66 -18.63 -3.88 8.96
N LEU A 67 -19.73 -3.42 8.39
CA LEU A 67 -20.35 -4.10 7.24
C LEU A 67 -19.63 -3.79 5.93
N PHE A 68 -19.48 -2.51 5.61
CA PHE A 68 -18.96 -2.04 4.32
C PHE A 68 -17.57 -1.40 4.40
N GLY A 69 -17.04 -1.19 5.61
CA GLY A 69 -15.83 -0.43 5.81
C GLY A 69 -16.02 1.04 5.44
N THR A 70 -14.90 1.72 5.21
CA THR A 70 -14.86 3.15 4.86
C THR A 70 -14.37 3.42 3.44
N GLY A 71 -14.19 2.35 2.63
CA GLY A 71 -13.74 2.41 1.24
C GLY A 71 -12.27 1.98 1.06
N LEU A 72 -11.93 1.48 -0.13
CA LEU A 72 -10.55 1.08 -0.47
C LEU A 72 -9.57 2.25 -0.36
N GLY A 73 -8.41 2.00 0.24
CA GLY A 73 -7.37 3.00 0.51
C GLY A 73 -7.70 4.00 1.62
N SER A 74 -8.77 3.79 2.39
CA SER A 74 -9.24 4.78 3.38
C SER A 74 -8.50 4.74 4.72
N PHE A 75 -7.68 3.70 4.99
CA PHE A 75 -7.04 3.54 6.30
C PHE A 75 -6.26 4.80 6.75
N MET A 76 -5.34 5.30 5.91
CA MET A 76 -4.56 6.50 6.23
C MET A 76 -5.45 7.74 6.45
N HIS A 77 -6.52 7.87 5.67
CA HIS A 77 -7.45 8.99 5.81
C HIS A 77 -8.17 8.93 7.18
N ASN A 78 -8.63 7.74 7.57
CA ASN A 78 -9.28 7.53 8.85
C ASN A 78 -8.33 7.79 10.03
N GLU A 79 -7.06 7.39 9.90
CA GLU A 79 -6.05 7.60 10.94
C GLU A 79 -5.83 9.11 11.15
N MET A 80 -5.64 9.86 10.07
CA MET A 80 -5.29 11.29 10.18
C MET A 80 -6.47 12.23 10.42
N VAL A 81 -7.68 11.87 9.97
CA VAL A 81 -8.86 12.77 9.95
C VAL A 81 -10.11 12.13 10.53
N GLY A 82 -10.25 10.80 10.44
CA GLY A 82 -11.44 10.07 10.90
C GLY A 82 -11.61 9.98 12.43
N GLY A 83 -10.84 10.73 13.22
CA GLY A 83 -10.91 10.72 14.69
C GLY A 83 -10.15 9.58 15.36
N PHE A 84 -9.37 8.80 14.61
CA PHE A 84 -8.59 7.66 15.10
C PHE A 84 -7.10 7.98 15.30
N HIS A 85 -6.71 9.25 15.17
CA HIS A 85 -5.34 9.72 15.30
C HIS A 85 -4.82 9.52 16.72
N THR A 86 -3.72 8.77 16.88
CA THR A 86 -3.03 8.63 18.16
C THR A 86 -1.56 8.96 18.01
N ILE A 87 -0.95 9.52 19.06
CA ILE A 87 0.49 9.78 19.09
C ILE A 87 1.26 8.50 18.74
N SER A 88 0.77 7.35 19.24
CA SER A 88 1.28 5.97 19.06
C SER A 88 1.16 5.38 17.64
N ALA A 89 0.52 6.06 16.69
CA ALA A 89 0.41 5.63 15.30
C ALA A 89 0.66 6.75 14.28
N ILE A 90 1.22 7.88 14.74
CA ILE A 90 1.60 8.99 13.87
C ILE A 90 2.48 8.47 12.72
N ASP A 91 2.09 8.84 11.51
CA ASP A 91 2.84 8.65 10.26
C ASP A 91 2.83 7.25 9.63
N TYR A 92 2.07 6.29 10.18
CA TYR A 92 1.88 5.02 9.47
C TYR A 92 0.98 5.19 8.26
N GLN A 93 1.45 4.71 7.12
CA GLN A 93 0.69 4.76 5.88
C GLN A 93 -0.28 3.58 5.74
N GLN A 94 0.06 2.45 6.36
CA GLN A 94 -0.62 1.17 6.23
C GLN A 94 -0.67 0.48 7.59
N VAL A 95 -1.57 -0.49 7.74
CA VAL A 95 -1.71 -1.27 8.98
C VAL A 95 -0.56 -2.27 9.15
N HIS A 96 0.15 -2.58 8.05
CA HIS A 96 1.13 -3.68 7.98
C HIS A 96 0.51 -5.02 8.40
N ASN A 97 -0.78 -5.16 8.10
CA ASN A 97 -1.57 -6.36 8.20
C ASN A 97 -2.72 -6.20 7.20
N ASP A 98 -2.58 -6.81 6.02
CA ASP A 98 -3.54 -6.67 4.94
C ASP A 98 -4.95 -7.15 5.34
N LEU A 99 -5.05 -8.09 6.30
CA LEU A 99 -6.35 -8.55 6.79
C LEU A 99 -7.07 -7.45 7.58
N LEU A 100 -6.39 -6.81 8.52
CA LEU A 100 -6.96 -5.72 9.31
C LEU A 100 -7.25 -4.50 8.43
N GLU A 101 -6.38 -4.22 7.47
CA GLU A 101 -6.58 -3.13 6.51
C GLU A 101 -7.81 -3.37 5.64
N LEU A 102 -7.98 -4.59 5.10
CA LEU A 102 -9.19 -4.98 4.35
C LEU A 102 -10.46 -4.92 5.21
N LEU A 103 -10.37 -5.20 6.51
CA LEU A 103 -11.52 -5.04 7.42
C LEU A 103 -11.87 -3.55 7.61
N VAL A 104 -10.90 -2.66 7.75
CA VAL A 104 -11.16 -1.21 7.81
C VAL A 104 -11.81 -0.72 6.51
N GLU A 105 -11.25 -1.13 5.39
CA GLU A 105 -11.59 -0.57 4.08
C GLU A 105 -12.86 -1.16 3.47
N LEU A 106 -13.11 -2.45 3.67
CA LEU A 106 -14.23 -3.18 3.06
C LEU A 106 -15.18 -3.80 4.10
N GLY A 107 -14.89 -3.70 5.39
CA GLY A 107 -15.68 -4.37 6.43
C GLY A 107 -15.65 -5.88 6.27
N LEU A 108 -16.76 -6.53 6.60
CA LEU A 108 -16.93 -7.98 6.43
C LEU A 108 -16.81 -8.44 4.97
N PHE A 109 -16.98 -7.57 3.97
CA PHE A 109 -16.71 -7.94 2.58
C PHE A 109 -15.22 -8.21 2.32
N GLY A 110 -14.31 -7.61 3.10
CA GLY A 110 -12.88 -7.91 3.04
C GLY A 110 -12.56 -9.37 3.38
N VAL A 111 -13.40 -10.03 4.19
CA VAL A 111 -13.26 -11.46 4.56
C VAL A 111 -13.45 -12.38 3.35
N VAL A 112 -14.13 -11.93 2.29
CA VAL A 112 -14.28 -12.72 1.05
C VAL A 112 -12.91 -13.07 0.46
N PHE A 113 -11.92 -12.17 0.58
CA PHE A 113 -10.56 -12.46 0.14
C PHE A 113 -9.96 -13.66 0.88
N PHE A 114 -10.19 -13.76 2.20
CA PHE A 114 -9.75 -14.90 3.00
C PHE A 114 -10.41 -16.22 2.57
N LEU A 115 -11.71 -16.19 2.27
CA LEU A 115 -12.43 -17.36 1.77
C LEU A 115 -11.81 -17.85 0.45
N VAL A 116 -11.44 -16.94 -0.45
CA VAL A 116 -10.73 -17.30 -1.70
C VAL A 116 -9.43 -18.01 -1.38
N VAL A 117 -8.57 -17.47 -0.51
CA VAL A 117 -7.30 -18.13 -0.13
C VAL A 117 -7.54 -19.52 0.45
N PHE A 118 -8.54 -19.65 1.34
CA PHE A 118 -8.91 -20.93 1.94
C PHE A 118 -9.32 -21.96 0.88
N PHE A 119 -10.20 -21.59 -0.06
CA PHE A 119 -10.62 -22.48 -1.13
C PHE A 119 -9.48 -22.86 -2.08
N LEU A 120 -8.52 -21.95 -2.31
CA LEU A 120 -7.32 -22.23 -3.10
C LEU A 120 -6.42 -23.26 -2.42
N ILE A 121 -6.17 -23.13 -1.12
CA ILE A 121 -5.43 -24.12 -0.34
C ILE A 121 -6.10 -25.50 -0.46
N GLN A 122 -7.43 -25.55 -0.28
CA GLN A 122 -8.19 -26.80 -0.44
C GLN A 122 -8.11 -27.38 -1.85
N ALA A 123 -8.11 -26.54 -2.89
CA ALA A 123 -7.95 -26.98 -4.27
C ALA A 123 -6.55 -27.57 -4.51
N VAL A 124 -5.50 -26.90 -4.02
CA VAL A 124 -4.11 -27.37 -4.13
C VAL A 124 -3.92 -28.70 -3.41
N ILE A 125 -4.41 -28.83 -2.18
CA ILE A 125 -4.30 -30.08 -1.40
C ILE A 125 -4.98 -31.24 -2.13
N ARG A 126 -6.20 -31.03 -2.64
CA ARG A 126 -6.93 -32.06 -3.41
C ARG A 126 -6.16 -32.49 -4.66
N ARG A 127 -5.58 -31.53 -5.39
CA ARG A 127 -4.78 -31.82 -6.59
C ARG A 127 -3.46 -32.52 -6.26
N ALA A 128 -2.78 -32.11 -5.20
CA ALA A 128 -1.54 -32.74 -4.72
C ALA A 128 -1.75 -34.23 -4.41
N LYS A 129 -2.89 -34.58 -3.79
CA LYS A 129 -3.27 -35.97 -3.48
C LYS A 129 -3.57 -36.80 -4.72
N ASN A 130 -4.21 -36.20 -5.74
CA ASN A 130 -4.71 -36.94 -6.90
C ASN A 130 -3.71 -37.01 -8.08
N GLN A 131 -2.69 -36.14 -8.12
CA GLN A 131 -1.77 -36.00 -9.25
C GLN A 131 -0.30 -36.17 -8.86
N HIS A 132 0.08 -37.38 -8.47
CA HIS A 132 1.44 -37.70 -7.99
C HIS A 132 2.57 -37.27 -8.95
N LYS A 133 2.33 -37.28 -10.27
CA LYS A 133 3.33 -36.86 -11.28
C LYS A 133 3.75 -35.39 -11.18
N ASN A 134 2.91 -34.53 -10.58
CA ASN A 134 3.17 -33.10 -10.39
C ASN A 134 3.19 -32.73 -8.89
N ALA A 135 3.36 -33.69 -7.97
CA ALA A 135 3.26 -33.47 -6.54
C ALA A 135 4.18 -32.33 -6.05
N LEU A 136 5.41 -32.25 -6.55
CA LEU A 136 6.36 -31.19 -6.20
C LEU A 136 5.82 -29.78 -6.55
N PHE A 137 5.21 -29.61 -7.73
CA PHE A 137 4.61 -28.33 -8.12
C PHE A 137 3.51 -27.91 -7.15
N TYR A 138 2.62 -28.83 -6.78
CA TYR A 138 1.53 -28.52 -5.84
C TYR A 138 2.04 -28.25 -4.43
N ILE A 139 3.07 -28.97 -3.96
CA ILE A 139 3.71 -28.71 -2.66
C ILE A 139 4.36 -27.32 -2.65
N LEU A 140 5.15 -26.98 -3.68
CA LEU A 140 5.77 -25.66 -3.79
C LEU A 140 4.73 -24.55 -3.89
N SER A 141 3.64 -24.77 -4.62
CA SER A 141 2.51 -23.83 -4.70
C SER A 141 1.85 -23.63 -3.34
N LEU A 142 1.64 -24.71 -2.57
CA LEU A 142 1.07 -24.65 -1.23
C LEU A 142 1.98 -23.86 -0.28
N ILE A 143 3.28 -24.13 -0.31
CA ILE A 143 4.28 -23.39 0.48
C ILE A 143 4.25 -21.91 0.10
N GLY A 144 4.21 -21.59 -1.20
CA GLY A 144 4.12 -20.21 -1.69
C GLY A 144 2.87 -19.49 -1.18
N ILE A 145 1.69 -20.11 -1.30
CA ILE A 145 0.42 -19.53 -0.82
C ILE A 145 0.46 -19.33 0.70
N LEU A 146 0.94 -20.30 1.47
CA LEU A 146 1.01 -20.20 2.93
C LEU A 146 2.03 -19.14 3.37
N ALA A 147 3.21 -19.10 2.76
CA ALA A 147 4.22 -18.09 3.05
C ALA A 147 3.70 -16.68 2.71
N SER A 148 3.04 -16.53 1.56
CA SER A 148 2.42 -15.27 1.14
C SER A 148 1.25 -14.87 2.07
N PHE A 149 0.53 -15.86 2.61
CA PHE A 149 -0.53 -15.62 3.59
C PHE A 149 0.03 -15.13 4.92
N VAL A 150 1.08 -15.77 5.44
CA VAL A 150 1.77 -15.36 6.66
C VAL A 150 2.39 -13.96 6.49
N ASN A 151 3.04 -13.70 5.35
CA ASN A 151 3.64 -12.40 5.05
C ASN A 151 2.61 -11.25 5.15
N MET A 152 1.37 -11.48 4.70
CA MET A 152 0.30 -10.47 4.75
C MET A 152 -0.18 -10.12 6.15
N GLN A 153 0.08 -10.98 7.15
CA GLN A 153 -0.29 -10.68 8.54
C GLN A 153 0.66 -9.66 9.18
N PHE A 154 1.84 -9.47 8.59
CA PHE A 154 2.92 -8.64 9.15
C PHE A 154 3.50 -7.64 8.14
N SER A 155 2.89 -7.54 6.96
CA SER A 155 3.29 -6.65 5.87
C SER A 155 2.05 -6.33 5.04
N SER A 156 2.19 -5.45 4.05
CA SER A 156 1.09 -5.04 3.16
C SER A 156 1.39 -5.33 1.67
N PRO A 157 1.79 -6.56 1.29
CA PRO A 157 2.10 -6.87 -0.11
C PRO A 157 0.89 -6.71 -1.04
N TYR A 158 -0.35 -6.93 -0.56
CA TYR A 158 -1.54 -6.90 -1.44
C TYR A 158 -2.07 -5.50 -1.75
N GLN A 159 -1.46 -4.47 -1.17
CA GLN A 159 -1.59 -3.10 -1.68
C GLN A 159 -0.90 -2.89 -3.04
N ASN A 160 -0.08 -3.86 -3.48
CA ASN A 160 0.54 -3.84 -4.80
C ASN A 160 -0.19 -4.75 -5.81
N ALA A 161 -0.17 -4.36 -7.08
CA ALA A 161 -0.81 -5.13 -8.16
C ALA A 161 -0.17 -6.52 -8.38
N TYR A 162 1.13 -6.65 -8.14
CA TYR A 162 1.87 -7.89 -8.45
C TYR A 162 1.41 -9.10 -7.61
N PRO A 163 1.29 -9.01 -6.27
CA PRO A 163 0.74 -10.10 -5.47
C PRO A 163 -0.71 -10.46 -5.81
N LEU A 164 -1.55 -9.49 -6.18
CA LEU A 164 -2.91 -9.72 -6.65
C LEU A 164 -2.96 -10.48 -7.99
N LEU A 165 -2.05 -10.16 -8.92
CA LEU A 165 -1.91 -10.90 -10.18
C LEU A 165 -1.51 -12.36 -9.96
N LEU A 166 -0.62 -12.62 -9.00
CA LEU A 166 -0.26 -13.99 -8.61
C LEU A 166 -1.46 -14.77 -8.05
N PHE A 167 -2.37 -14.10 -7.33
CA PHE A 167 -3.62 -14.70 -6.88
C PHE A 167 -4.58 -15.07 -8.01
N GLY A 168 -4.54 -14.40 -9.16
CA GLY A 168 -5.30 -14.80 -10.34
C GLY A 168 -4.62 -15.91 -11.15
N LEU A 169 -3.29 -15.83 -11.28
CA LEU A 169 -2.49 -16.75 -12.09
C LEU A 169 -2.34 -18.14 -11.46
N LEU A 170 -2.05 -18.22 -10.16
CA LEU A 170 -1.83 -19.49 -9.47
C LEU A 170 -3.05 -20.42 -9.54
N PRO A 171 -4.29 -19.98 -9.26
CA PRO A 171 -5.48 -20.82 -9.42
C PRO A 171 -5.66 -21.32 -10.86
N GLY A 172 -5.38 -20.47 -11.85
CA GLY A 172 -5.40 -20.84 -13.27
C GLY A 172 -4.44 -21.99 -13.55
N LEU A 173 -3.19 -21.88 -13.08
CA LEU A 173 -2.17 -22.93 -13.21
C LEU A 173 -2.52 -24.21 -12.43
N ILE A 174 -3.13 -24.08 -11.25
CA ILE A 174 -3.58 -25.20 -10.42
C ILE A 174 -4.78 -25.93 -11.06
N SER A 175 -5.66 -25.19 -11.75
CA SER A 175 -6.85 -25.73 -12.41
C SER A 175 -6.51 -26.60 -13.62
N GLN A 176 -5.45 -26.24 -14.36
CA GLN A 176 -5.00 -26.95 -15.55
C GLN A 176 -4.22 -28.23 -15.19
N SER A 177 -4.54 -29.32 -15.89
CA SER A 177 -3.96 -30.67 -15.70
C SER A 177 -2.81 -31.01 -16.66
N SER A 178 -2.43 -30.09 -17.56
CA SER A 178 -1.50 -30.33 -18.68
C SER A 178 -0.38 -29.28 -18.72
N PRO A 179 0.78 -29.55 -19.35
CA PRO A 179 1.84 -28.55 -19.54
C PRO A 179 1.27 -27.33 -20.28
N VAL A 180 1.52 -26.15 -19.73
CA VAL A 180 0.98 -24.89 -20.22
C VAL A 180 1.45 -24.64 -21.65
N VAL A 181 0.55 -24.84 -22.62
CA VAL A 181 0.58 -24.12 -23.89
C VAL A 181 -0.50 -23.07 -23.75
N LEU A 182 -0.09 -21.81 -23.55
CA LEU A 182 -0.99 -20.70 -23.34
C LEU A 182 -1.71 -20.38 -24.67
N SER A 183 -2.74 -21.17 -25.00
CA SER A 183 -3.65 -20.86 -26.11
C SER A 183 -4.81 -20.05 -25.56
N ILE A 184 -4.68 -18.73 -25.63
CA ILE A 184 -5.77 -17.83 -25.27
C ILE A 184 -6.81 -17.93 -26.39
N GLN A 185 -7.80 -18.81 -26.22
CA GLN A 185 -9.01 -18.79 -27.03
C GLN A 185 -9.96 -17.74 -26.44
N ILE A 186 -9.95 -16.55 -27.03
CA ILE A 186 -10.85 -15.46 -26.66
C ILE A 186 -12.25 -15.86 -27.13
N SER A 187 -13.16 -16.20 -26.21
CA SER A 187 -14.56 -16.46 -26.56
C SER A 187 -15.24 -15.15 -27.00
N SER A 188 -16.21 -15.25 -27.90
CA SER A 188 -17.04 -14.12 -28.33
C SER A 188 -17.94 -13.56 -27.22
N THR A 189 -18.02 -14.19 -26.05
CA THR A 189 -18.75 -13.65 -24.90
C THR A 189 -17.96 -12.53 -24.20
N ILE A 190 -16.61 -12.57 -24.27
CA ILE A 190 -15.74 -11.47 -23.81
C ILE A 190 -16.00 -10.18 -24.63
N PHE A 191 -16.56 -10.31 -25.85
CA PHE A 191 -16.92 -9.14 -26.67
C PHE A 191 -18.07 -8.30 -26.07
N GLN A 192 -18.94 -8.85 -25.22
CA GLN A 192 -20.04 -8.10 -24.62
C GLN A 192 -19.58 -7.15 -23.49
N PHE A 193 -18.39 -7.36 -22.92
CA PHE A 193 -17.83 -6.54 -21.83
C PHE A 193 -16.86 -5.44 -22.29
N LYS A 194 -16.61 -5.29 -23.60
CA LYS A 194 -15.66 -4.28 -24.13
C LYS A 194 -16.01 -2.85 -23.71
N GLY A 195 -17.30 -2.49 -23.73
CA GLY A 195 -17.75 -1.17 -23.31
C GLY A 195 -17.40 -0.89 -21.86
N SER A 196 -17.73 -1.81 -20.95
CA SER A 196 -17.48 -1.65 -19.52
C SER A 196 -15.99 -1.61 -19.18
N ILE A 197 -15.17 -2.45 -19.81
CA ILE A 197 -13.72 -2.45 -19.59
C ILE A 197 -13.11 -1.13 -20.08
N VAL A 198 -13.46 -0.67 -21.29
CA VAL A 198 -12.97 0.61 -21.83
C VAL A 198 -13.39 1.77 -20.95
N VAL A 199 -14.63 1.77 -20.45
CA VAL A 199 -15.11 2.80 -19.51
C VAL A 199 -14.34 2.76 -18.21
N VAL A 200 -14.15 1.60 -17.59
CA VAL A 200 -13.39 1.46 -16.34
C VAL A 200 -11.93 1.90 -16.53
N THR A 201 -11.27 1.47 -17.59
CA THR A 201 -9.89 1.88 -17.90
C THR A 201 -9.78 3.38 -18.20
N ALA A 202 -10.75 3.96 -18.91
CA ALA A 202 -10.78 5.39 -19.18
C ALA A 202 -11.01 6.20 -17.89
N LEU A 203 -11.90 5.74 -17.00
CA LEU A 203 -12.12 6.33 -15.69
C LEU A 203 -10.85 6.28 -14.84
N GLU A 204 -10.23 5.12 -14.71
CA GLU A 204 -8.96 4.93 -14.00
C GLU A 204 -7.86 5.83 -14.55
N SER A 205 -7.69 5.85 -15.88
CA SER A 205 -6.70 6.69 -16.56
C SER A 205 -6.96 8.19 -16.30
N SER A 206 -8.22 8.62 -16.26
CA SER A 206 -8.57 10.01 -15.97
C SER A 206 -8.20 10.44 -14.55
N ILE A 207 -8.27 9.51 -13.59
CA ILE A 207 -7.85 9.74 -12.20
C ILE A 207 -6.32 9.90 -12.15
N TYR A 208 -5.58 9.00 -12.81
CA TYR A 208 -4.12 9.10 -12.89
C TYR A 208 -3.65 10.40 -13.55
N ILE A 209 -4.29 10.84 -14.63
CA ILE A 209 -3.97 12.11 -15.29
C ILE A 209 -4.18 13.29 -14.34
N GLN A 210 -5.26 13.28 -13.54
CA GLN A 210 -5.49 14.32 -12.52
C GLN A 210 -4.38 14.33 -11.48
N TRP A 211 -3.98 13.16 -10.95
CA TRP A 211 -2.88 13.05 -9.97
C TRP A 211 -1.56 13.57 -10.52
N ILE A 212 -1.20 13.18 -11.75
CA ILE A 212 0.00 13.70 -12.43
C ILE A 212 -0.05 15.23 -12.54
N GLY A 213 -1.22 15.79 -12.87
CA GLY A 213 -1.44 17.24 -12.91
C GLY A 213 -1.21 17.92 -11.56
N VAL A 214 -1.73 17.35 -10.48
CA VAL A 214 -1.51 17.83 -9.11
C VAL A 214 -0.02 17.82 -8.75
N TYR A 215 0.67 16.71 -9.00
CA TYR A 215 2.11 16.59 -8.71
C TYR A 215 2.95 17.57 -9.53
N SER A 216 2.61 17.77 -10.81
CA SER A 216 3.26 18.78 -11.66
C SER A 216 3.10 20.19 -11.10
N HIS A 217 1.91 20.55 -10.62
CA HIS A 217 1.68 21.84 -9.99
C HIS A 217 2.42 22.00 -8.65
N ILE A 218 2.48 20.95 -7.82
CA ILE A 218 3.27 20.98 -6.58
C ILE A 218 4.75 21.18 -6.89
N ASN A 219 5.30 20.47 -7.88
CA ASN A 219 6.70 20.66 -8.31
C ASN A 219 6.94 22.09 -8.80
N LYS A 220 6.06 22.65 -9.64
CA LYS A 220 6.15 24.06 -10.05
C LYS A 220 6.08 25.03 -8.88
N PHE A 221 5.29 24.73 -7.83
CA PHE A 221 5.30 25.51 -6.60
C PHE A 221 6.65 25.41 -5.87
N VAL A 222 7.23 24.20 -5.77
CA VAL A 222 8.56 23.99 -5.17
C VAL A 222 9.62 24.81 -5.91
N ASP A 223 9.61 24.82 -7.24
CA ASP A 223 10.60 25.52 -8.05
C ASP A 223 10.42 27.05 -8.00
N THR A 224 9.18 27.52 -8.13
CA THR A 224 8.90 28.95 -8.35
C THR A 224 8.45 29.71 -7.11
N LYS A 225 8.07 29.01 -6.04
CA LYS A 225 7.41 29.54 -4.83
C LYS A 225 6.11 30.32 -5.11
N LYS A 226 5.54 30.23 -6.32
CA LYS A 226 4.29 30.93 -6.67
C LYS A 226 3.08 30.17 -6.14
N ILE A 227 2.39 30.75 -5.16
CA ILE A 227 1.20 30.18 -4.50
C ILE A 227 0.10 29.72 -5.48
N ARG A 228 -0.03 30.38 -6.64
CA ARG A 228 -1.03 30.01 -7.66
C ARG A 228 -0.97 28.53 -8.02
N TYR A 229 0.23 27.94 -8.10
CA TYR A 229 0.39 26.54 -8.45
C TYR A 229 -0.07 25.61 -7.33
N LEU A 230 0.14 26.00 -6.07
CA LEU A 230 -0.36 25.24 -4.92
C LEU A 230 -1.90 25.30 -4.82
N ASN A 231 -2.48 26.47 -5.08
CA ASN A 231 -3.94 26.65 -5.05
C ASN A 231 -4.65 25.87 -6.17
N THR A 232 -4.05 25.75 -7.36
CA THR A 232 -4.62 25.00 -8.49
C THR A 232 -4.30 23.50 -8.47
N ALA A 233 -3.49 23.03 -7.53
CA ALA A 233 -3.16 21.61 -7.39
C ALA A 233 -4.29 20.87 -6.66
N ASN A 234 -5.44 20.65 -7.31
CA ASN A 234 -6.61 19.95 -6.75
C ASN A 234 -6.88 18.63 -7.49
N SER A 235 -7.24 17.57 -6.76
CA SER A 235 -7.79 16.33 -7.33
C SER A 235 -9.15 16.00 -6.71
N ILE A 236 -10.01 15.36 -7.50
CA ILE A 236 -11.32 14.88 -7.04
C ILE A 236 -11.15 13.63 -6.18
N VAL A 237 -10.28 12.72 -6.61
CA VAL A 237 -9.89 11.51 -5.86
C VAL A 237 -8.55 11.79 -5.19
N TYR A 238 -8.45 11.48 -3.91
CA TYR A 238 -7.21 11.65 -3.16
C TYR A 238 -6.31 10.42 -3.33
N HIS A 239 -5.00 10.68 -3.41
CA HIS A 239 -3.99 9.62 -3.43
C HIS A 239 -3.13 9.70 -2.18
N GLN A 240 -2.75 8.54 -1.65
CA GLN A 240 -1.94 8.42 -0.44
C GLN A 240 -0.59 9.16 -0.54
N ASP A 241 0.03 9.15 -1.73
CA ASP A 241 1.28 9.86 -1.96
C ASP A 241 1.15 11.38 -1.85
N LEU A 242 -0.01 11.95 -2.23
CA LEU A 242 -0.22 13.40 -2.16
C LEU A 242 -0.06 13.91 -0.73
N GLN A 243 -0.64 13.17 0.22
CA GLN A 243 -0.57 13.46 1.65
C GLN A 243 0.87 13.42 2.14
N THR A 244 1.60 12.38 1.76
CA THR A 244 2.99 12.15 2.13
C THR A 244 3.91 13.22 1.55
N MET A 245 3.72 13.56 0.27
CA MET A 245 4.46 14.60 -0.43
C MET A 245 4.26 15.96 0.24
N LEU A 246 3.01 16.35 0.52
CA LEU A 246 2.71 17.63 1.18
C LEU A 246 3.28 17.68 2.60
N LYS A 247 3.15 16.60 3.37
CA LYS A 247 3.72 16.49 4.73
C LYS A 247 5.24 16.65 4.72
N ASN A 248 5.93 15.92 3.84
CA ASN A 248 7.38 16.00 3.69
C ASN A 248 7.83 17.39 3.23
N LEU A 249 7.07 18.01 2.34
CA LEU A 249 7.32 19.36 1.86
C LEU A 249 7.17 20.39 2.99
N ALA A 250 6.09 20.30 3.78
CA ALA A 250 5.85 21.16 4.92
C ALA A 250 6.96 21.04 5.97
N TYR A 251 7.36 19.80 6.30
CA TYR A 251 8.47 19.50 7.20
C TYR A 251 9.80 20.06 6.69
N SER A 252 10.07 19.95 5.38
CA SER A 252 11.28 20.50 4.76
C SER A 252 11.35 22.02 4.92
N TYR A 253 10.23 22.73 4.73
CA TYR A 253 10.19 24.18 4.94
C TYR A 253 10.32 24.60 6.41
N ASP A 254 9.76 23.82 7.33
CA ASP A 254 9.93 24.05 8.77
C ASP A 254 11.41 23.94 9.17
N LYS A 255 12.09 22.86 8.74
CA LYS A 255 13.53 22.66 8.98
C LYS A 255 14.42 23.73 8.35
N ARG A 256 14.02 24.29 7.21
CA ARG A 256 14.76 25.37 6.53
C ARG A 256 14.46 26.77 7.09
N GLY A 257 13.64 26.88 8.14
CA GLY A 257 13.27 28.17 8.71
C GLY A 257 12.43 29.04 7.75
N ALA A 258 11.59 28.42 6.93
CA ALA A 258 10.72 29.09 5.97
C ALA A 258 9.24 29.04 6.42
N PRO A 259 8.86 29.74 7.51
CA PRO A 259 7.55 29.58 8.16
C PRO A 259 6.38 30.00 7.26
N ILE A 260 6.57 31.01 6.40
CA ILE A 260 5.52 31.43 5.45
C ILE A 260 5.23 30.32 4.44
N LEU A 261 6.26 29.69 3.88
CA LEU A 261 6.09 28.59 2.92
C LEU A 261 5.49 27.36 3.59
N ASN A 262 5.91 27.04 4.83
CA ASN A 262 5.27 25.99 5.61
C ASN A 262 3.77 26.28 5.78
N ILE A 263 3.36 27.47 6.26
CA ILE A 263 1.94 27.84 6.42
C ILE A 263 1.14 27.65 5.13
N LEU A 264 1.72 27.98 3.97
CA LEU A 264 1.06 27.77 2.67
C LEU A 264 0.80 26.28 2.41
N VAL A 265 1.78 25.43 2.68
CA VAL A 265 1.62 23.97 2.50
C VAL A 265 0.67 23.39 3.55
N GLU A 266 0.76 23.80 4.82
CA GLU A 266 -0.16 23.34 5.86
C GLU A 266 -1.60 23.75 5.54
N ASN A 267 -1.83 24.97 5.03
CA ASN A 267 -3.16 25.37 4.54
C ASN A 267 -3.64 24.45 3.41
N LYS A 268 -2.74 24.04 2.50
CA LYS A 268 -3.09 23.11 1.43
C LYS A 268 -3.45 21.72 1.95
N ILE A 269 -2.74 21.22 2.96
CA ILE A 269 -3.09 19.97 3.64
C ILE A 269 -4.47 20.10 4.28
N LEU A 270 -4.74 21.20 5.00
CA LEU A 270 -6.02 21.46 5.64
C LEU A 270 -7.19 21.65 4.65
N THR A 271 -6.95 21.99 3.36
CA THR A 271 -8.04 21.97 2.35
C THR A 271 -8.47 20.56 1.95
N TYR A 272 -7.64 19.55 2.19
CA TYR A 272 -7.97 18.14 1.91
C TYR A 272 -8.36 17.38 3.18
N TRP A 273 -7.77 17.77 4.30
CA TRP A 273 -7.86 17.09 5.59
C TRP A 273 -8.06 18.15 6.68
N GLU A 274 -9.27 18.71 6.77
CA GLU A 274 -9.59 19.85 7.65
C GLU A 274 -9.26 19.58 9.13
N ASP A 275 -9.48 18.35 9.60
CA ASP A 275 -9.23 17.94 10.99
C ASP A 275 -7.82 17.39 11.25
N ASN A 276 -6.87 17.60 10.33
CA ASN A 276 -5.49 17.14 10.54
C ASN A 276 -4.81 17.92 11.69
N PHE A 277 -4.79 17.30 12.87
CA PHE A 277 -4.28 17.89 14.11
C PHE A 277 -2.82 18.33 14.03
N LEU A 278 -1.95 17.51 13.43
CA LEU A 278 -0.52 17.82 13.29
C LEU A 278 -0.29 19.04 12.39
N SER A 279 -0.99 19.11 11.26
CA SER A 279 -0.92 20.27 10.37
C SER A 279 -1.48 21.53 11.03
N LEU A 280 -2.53 21.41 11.83
CA LEU A 280 -3.07 22.53 12.60
C LEU A 280 -2.05 23.07 13.60
N ILE A 281 -1.41 22.20 14.39
CA ILE A 281 -0.36 22.59 15.33
C ILE A 281 0.80 23.27 14.59
N ARG A 282 1.34 22.64 13.54
CA ARG A 282 2.49 23.17 12.79
C ARG A 282 2.17 24.54 12.20
N LYS A 283 0.96 24.71 11.65
CA LYS A 283 0.47 25.99 11.16
C LYS A 283 0.42 27.03 12.28
N VAL A 284 -0.15 26.70 13.44
CA VAL A 284 -0.25 27.61 14.59
C VAL A 284 1.14 28.02 15.09
N CYS A 285 2.06 27.07 15.26
CA CYS A 285 3.44 27.35 15.66
C CYS A 285 4.15 28.28 14.66
N ASN A 286 3.99 28.04 13.36
CA ASN A 286 4.60 28.90 12.34
C ASN A 286 3.92 30.27 12.24
N LEU A 287 2.61 30.38 12.45
CA LEU A 287 1.91 31.67 12.56
C LEU A 287 2.40 32.50 13.75
N TYR A 288 2.67 31.85 14.88
CA TYR A 288 3.26 32.48 16.05
C TYR A 288 4.67 33.01 15.74
N ARG A 289 5.51 32.19 15.08
CA ARG A 289 6.87 32.59 14.65
C ARG A 289 6.90 33.81 13.72
N VAL A 290 5.87 34.00 12.89
CA VAL A 290 5.76 35.17 11.98
C VAL A 290 4.93 36.33 12.57
N GLY A 291 4.59 36.29 13.85
CA GLY A 291 3.87 37.38 14.54
C GLY A 291 2.41 37.54 14.12
N ARG A 292 1.77 36.51 13.56
CA ARG A 292 0.37 36.55 13.08
C ARG A 292 -0.62 36.08 14.15
N TYR A 293 -0.55 36.66 15.34
CA TYR A 293 -1.30 36.21 16.54
C TYR A 293 -2.83 36.22 16.38
N LYS A 294 -3.39 37.15 15.60
CA LYS A 294 -4.84 37.19 15.32
C LYS A 294 -5.34 35.96 14.55
N LEU A 295 -4.47 35.32 13.77
CA LEU A 295 -4.80 34.08 13.04
C LEU A 295 -4.60 32.85 13.92
N VAL A 296 -3.74 32.91 14.93
CA VAL A 296 -3.57 31.85 15.92
C VAL A 296 -4.85 31.66 16.74
N LEU A 297 -5.47 32.75 17.20
CA LEU A 297 -6.69 32.71 18.03
C LEU A 297 -7.95 32.18 17.31
N LYS A 298 -7.88 31.90 16.00
CA LYS A 298 -8.99 31.36 15.21
C LYS A 298 -8.99 29.82 15.13
N HIS A 299 -7.97 29.18 15.70
CA HIS A 299 -7.72 27.75 15.67
C HIS A 299 -7.51 27.28 17.11
#